data_AF-A0A6C0H167-F1
#
_entry.id   AF-A0A6C0H167-F1
#
_cell.length_a   1.000
_cell.length_b   1.000
_cell.length_c   1.000
_cell.angle_alpha   90.00
_cell.angle_beta   90.00
_cell.angle_gamma   90.00
#
_symmetry.space_group_name_H-M   'P 1'
#
loop_
_entity.id
_entity.type
_entity.pdbx_description
1 polymer ?
#
loop_
_entity_poly.entity_id
_entity_poly.type
_entity_poly.pdbx_seq_one_letter_code
_entity_poly.pdbx_strand_id
1 'polypeptide(L)'
;MADASGNNVKIDASGNKAVPQRSETDKIWTSVFNQSNIILILWFLAIYFVAYFIMKFFYSSGSSESGASSLGRILDALFLGGLLLYLIIAYFNEKDKNAYLKQIYKSSSNYLDDPSSIFTTGFFILIFYAAVYLLQLPMTSEGKPISIYLIETFVWVLFVIILFIDFFKYVLGVSITEMISKIKLWDKIPVDASGNLAKKKDASNNVVPKVDASSCLVNLESTTDEVFNVSNNEYTFNDAAAVCKIYDAKLATYDQIEKAYQKGGEWCNYGWSDGQMAFFPTQKSTWDKLQKTPNHKNDCGRPGINGGYIANPYVKFGVNCYGKKPDPNKDDLVKLNAKQNTLYPKSAEEIEMEEKIKTWKNNVRINSYNNKKWSQY
;
A
#
# COMPACT_ATOMS: atom_id res chain seq x y z
N MET A 1 42.29 -0.32 -13.55
CA MET A 1 41.77 0.92 -14.14
C MET A 1 40.70 1.44 -13.20
N ALA A 2 40.80 2.69 -12.76
CA ALA A 2 39.78 3.34 -11.93
C ALA A 2 38.64 3.84 -12.83
N ASP A 3 37.40 3.81 -12.33
CA ASP A 3 36.28 4.46 -13.01
C ASP A 3 36.21 5.96 -12.66
N ALA A 4 35.32 6.69 -13.34
CA ALA A 4 35.19 8.15 -13.26
C ALA A 4 34.72 8.69 -11.88
N SER A 5 34.62 7.84 -10.85
CA SER A 5 34.33 8.22 -9.46
C SER A 5 35.51 7.99 -8.52
N GLY A 6 36.69 7.56 -9.02
CA GLY A 6 37.90 7.40 -8.21
C GLY A 6 37.94 6.13 -7.35
N ASN A 7 37.04 5.18 -7.56
CA ASN A 7 37.03 3.92 -6.82
C ASN A 7 37.83 2.82 -7.56
N ASN A 8 38.67 2.11 -6.80
CA ASN A 8 39.46 0.99 -7.30
C ASN A 8 38.56 -0.24 -7.55
N VAL A 9 38.23 -0.52 -8.81
CA VAL A 9 37.53 -1.75 -9.21
C VAL A 9 38.53 -2.91 -9.24
N LYS A 10 38.40 -3.86 -8.31
CA LYS A 10 39.08 -5.16 -8.41
C LYS A 10 38.28 -6.07 -9.34
N ILE A 11 38.89 -6.43 -10.45
CA ILE A 11 38.37 -7.39 -11.43
C ILE A 11 39.01 -8.75 -11.09
N ASP A 12 38.22 -9.82 -11.03
CA ASP A 12 38.76 -11.17 -10.89
C ASP A 12 39.40 -11.66 -12.20
N ALA A 13 40.18 -12.75 -12.14
CA ALA A 13 40.91 -13.28 -13.29
C ALA A 13 40.02 -13.76 -14.46
N SER A 14 38.69 -13.68 -14.31
CA SER A 14 37.69 -14.10 -15.29
C SER A 14 36.88 -12.94 -15.88
N GLY A 15 37.21 -11.69 -15.54
CA GLY A 15 36.60 -10.51 -16.16
C GLY A 15 35.20 -10.13 -15.67
N ASN A 16 34.74 -10.69 -14.54
CA ASN A 16 33.43 -10.35 -13.98
C ASN A 16 33.53 -9.20 -12.96
N LYS A 17 32.51 -8.32 -12.94
CA LYS A 17 32.37 -7.27 -11.91
C LYS A 17 32.13 -7.96 -10.55
N ALA A 18 33.02 -7.77 -9.60
CA ALA A 18 32.85 -8.26 -8.23
C ALA A 18 31.59 -7.64 -7.60
N VAL A 19 30.69 -8.48 -7.10
CA VAL A 19 29.49 -8.08 -6.35
C VAL A 19 29.91 -7.24 -5.14
N PRO A 20 29.29 -6.08 -4.86
CA PRO A 20 29.67 -5.26 -3.71
C PRO A 20 29.49 -6.05 -2.42
N GLN A 21 30.57 -6.21 -1.66
CA GLN A 21 30.52 -6.77 -0.31
C GLN A 21 29.69 -5.85 0.59
N ARG A 22 28.47 -6.28 0.95
CA ARG A 22 27.59 -5.56 1.90
C ARG A 22 28.33 -5.37 3.23
N SER A 23 28.32 -4.14 3.77
CA SER A 23 29.07 -3.79 4.98
C SER A 23 28.67 -4.68 6.16
N GLU A 24 29.61 -4.97 7.06
CA GLU A 24 29.35 -5.80 8.25
C GLU A 24 28.24 -5.20 9.13
N THR A 25 28.17 -3.87 9.17
CA THR A 25 27.10 -3.09 9.82
C THR A 25 25.73 -3.32 9.17
N ASP A 26 25.64 -3.40 7.83
CA ASP A 26 24.37 -3.69 7.15
C ASP A 26 23.90 -5.13 7.39
N LYS A 27 24.84 -6.06 7.52
CA LYS A 27 24.54 -7.46 7.87
C LYS A 27 23.99 -7.58 9.29
N ILE A 28 24.59 -6.86 10.25
CA ILE A 28 24.10 -6.80 11.63
C ILE A 28 22.70 -6.15 11.67
N TRP A 29 22.52 -5.00 11.01
CA TRP A 29 21.24 -4.31 10.95
C TRP A 29 20.10 -5.16 10.37
N THR A 30 20.35 -5.83 9.25
CA THR A 30 19.33 -6.68 8.60
C THR A 30 19.09 -8.01 9.35
N SER A 31 20.07 -8.49 10.11
CA SER A 31 19.90 -9.65 10.99
C SER A 31 19.06 -9.31 12.22
N VAL A 32 19.30 -8.14 12.84
CA VAL A 32 18.61 -7.71 14.06
C VAL A 32 17.21 -7.19 13.77
N PHE A 33 17.03 -6.32 12.77
CA PHE A 33 15.74 -5.69 12.43
C PHE A 33 15.06 -6.37 11.23
N ASN A 34 14.99 -7.69 11.26
CA ASN A 34 14.15 -8.45 10.32
C ASN A 34 12.69 -8.48 10.79
N GLN A 35 11.79 -8.84 9.89
CA GLN A 35 10.34 -8.85 10.14
C GLN A 35 9.95 -9.70 11.37
N SER A 36 10.52 -10.89 11.54
CA SER A 36 10.24 -11.76 12.68
C SER A 36 10.71 -11.15 14.01
N ASN A 37 11.89 -10.53 14.02
CA ASN A 37 12.44 -9.89 15.22
C ASN A 37 11.66 -8.64 15.62
N ILE A 38 11.21 -7.84 14.64
CA ILE A 38 10.37 -6.66 14.91
C ILE A 38 9.06 -7.08 15.57
N ILE A 39 8.42 -8.15 15.08
CA ILE A 39 7.21 -8.70 15.70
C ILE A 39 7.48 -9.14 17.14
N LEU A 40 8.58 -9.86 17.37
CA LEU A 40 8.97 -10.28 18.72
C LEU A 40 9.21 -9.08 19.65
N ILE A 41 9.87 -8.03 19.15
CA ILE A 41 10.10 -6.79 19.90
C ILE A 41 8.77 -6.11 20.23
N LEU A 42 7.83 -6.02 19.28
CA LEU A 42 6.51 -5.42 19.53
C LEU A 42 5.73 -6.18 20.60
N TRP A 43 5.72 -7.52 20.55
CA TRP A 43 5.08 -8.34 21.57
C TRP A 43 5.78 -8.22 22.93
N PHE A 44 7.12 -8.21 22.94
CA PHE A 44 7.89 -8.02 24.16
C PHE A 44 7.58 -6.66 24.80
N LEU A 45 7.56 -5.58 24.02
CA LEU A 45 7.22 -4.24 24.50
C LEU A 45 5.79 -4.20 25.03
N ALA A 46 4.82 -4.75 24.30
CA ALA A 46 3.42 -4.80 24.74
C ALA A 46 3.28 -5.50 26.11
N ILE A 47 3.86 -6.70 26.25
CA ILE A 47 3.85 -7.45 27.51
C ILE A 47 4.60 -6.71 28.61
N TYR A 48 5.78 -6.15 28.31
CA TYR A 48 6.60 -5.40 29.24
C TYR A 48 5.85 -4.18 29.80
N PHE A 49 5.19 -3.39 28.95
CA PHE A 49 4.42 -2.24 29.40
C PHE A 49 3.30 -2.67 30.35
N VAL A 50 2.50 -3.69 29.99
CA VAL A 50 1.43 -4.16 30.86
C VAL A 50 1.99 -4.70 32.19
N ALA A 51 3.07 -5.49 32.15
CA ALA A 51 3.74 -5.99 33.34
C ALA A 51 4.32 -4.87 34.22
N TYR A 52 4.90 -3.82 33.62
CA TYR A 52 5.41 -2.64 34.32
C TYR A 52 4.29 -1.92 35.07
N PHE A 53 3.13 -1.72 34.45
CA PHE A 53 1.98 -1.11 35.11
C PHE A 53 1.43 -1.98 36.25
N ILE A 54 1.41 -3.31 36.08
CA ILE A 54 1.05 -4.25 37.15
C ILE A 54 2.05 -4.18 38.32
N MET A 55 3.35 -4.11 38.02
CA MET A 55 4.39 -3.97 39.05
C MET A 55 4.26 -2.63 39.80
N LYS A 56 4.01 -1.53 39.08
CA LYS A 56 3.73 -0.21 39.67
C LYS A 56 2.48 -0.24 40.56
N PHE A 57 1.45 -0.96 40.14
CA PHE A 57 0.25 -1.20 40.94
C PHE A 57 0.56 -1.90 42.26
N PHE A 58 1.36 -2.98 42.25
CA PHE A 58 1.73 -3.70 43.48
C PHE A 58 2.73 -2.92 44.37
N TYR A 59 3.71 -2.23 43.79
CA TYR A 59 4.72 -1.46 44.55
C TYR A 59 4.21 -0.15 45.13
N SER A 60 3.20 0.49 44.51
CA SER A 60 2.58 1.71 45.07
C SER A 60 1.70 1.47 46.29
N SER A 61 1.48 0.20 46.67
CA SER A 61 0.71 -0.17 47.87
C SER A 61 1.44 0.10 49.20
N GLY A 62 2.74 0.42 49.17
CA GLY A 62 3.57 0.66 50.36
C GLY A 62 3.53 2.09 50.94
N SER A 63 2.86 3.04 50.28
CA SER A 63 2.65 4.38 50.82
C SER A 63 1.16 4.61 51.05
N SER A 64 0.80 4.65 52.33
CA SER A 64 -0.52 4.86 52.89
C SER A 64 -1.10 6.24 52.57
N GLU A 65 -1.44 6.55 51.32
CA GLU A 65 -2.15 7.82 51.00
C GLU A 65 -2.72 7.93 49.56
N SER A 66 -2.95 6.84 48.84
CA SER A 66 -3.61 6.92 47.52
C SER A 66 -5.12 6.77 47.64
N GLY A 67 -5.84 7.86 47.37
CA GLY A 67 -7.31 8.01 47.42
C GLY A 67 -8.11 7.16 46.41
N ALA A 68 -7.54 6.06 45.91
CA ALA A 68 -8.25 5.09 45.09
C ALA A 68 -9.01 4.11 45.99
N SER A 69 -10.34 4.05 45.83
CA SER A 69 -11.20 3.10 46.55
C SER A 69 -10.77 1.64 46.29
N SER A 70 -11.05 0.74 47.23
CA SER A 70 -10.77 -0.70 47.08
C SER A 70 -11.34 -1.27 45.78
N LEU A 71 -12.49 -0.75 45.34
CA LEU A 71 -13.14 -1.06 44.07
C LEU A 71 -12.28 -0.68 42.84
N GLY A 72 -11.70 0.53 42.83
CA GLY A 72 -10.82 1.00 41.75
C GLY A 72 -9.59 0.11 41.57
N ARG A 73 -9.01 -0.34 42.70
CA ARG A 73 -7.85 -1.25 42.68
C ARG A 73 -8.20 -2.63 42.13
N ILE A 74 -9.39 -3.14 42.44
CA ILE A 74 -9.88 -4.42 41.88
C ILE A 74 -10.10 -4.29 40.37
N LEU A 75 -10.70 -3.19 39.92
CA LEU A 75 -10.91 -2.92 38.50
C LEU A 75 -9.58 -2.85 37.73
N ASP A 76 -8.58 -2.17 38.28
CA ASP A 76 -7.24 -2.08 37.68
C ASP A 76 -6.55 -3.45 37.60
N ALA A 77 -6.62 -4.26 38.67
CA ALA A 77 -6.06 -5.60 38.69
C ALA A 77 -6.73 -6.53 37.67
N LEU A 78 -8.07 -6.50 37.58
CA LEU A 78 -8.82 -7.30 36.61
C LEU A 78 -8.53 -6.87 35.18
N PHE A 79 -8.51 -5.56 34.91
CA PHE A 79 -8.25 -5.04 33.57
C PHE A 79 -6.83 -5.33 33.11
N LEU A 80 -5.81 -4.98 33.90
CA LEU A 80 -4.41 -5.17 33.52
C LEU A 80 -4.04 -6.65 33.51
N GLY A 81 -4.51 -7.43 34.48
CA GLY A 81 -4.31 -8.88 34.52
C GLY A 81 -4.98 -9.58 33.34
N GLY A 82 -6.22 -9.21 33.02
CA GLY A 82 -6.95 -9.72 31.85
C GLY A 82 -6.28 -9.34 30.53
N LEU A 83 -5.80 -8.10 30.40
CA LEU A 83 -5.05 -7.64 29.23
C LEU A 83 -3.73 -8.40 29.07
N LEU A 84 -2.99 -8.61 30.17
CA LEU A 84 -1.76 -9.39 30.15
C LEU A 84 -2.02 -10.83 29.70
N LEU A 85 -3.05 -11.46 30.27
CA LEU A 85 -3.45 -12.82 29.94
C LEU A 85 -3.90 -12.93 28.48
N TYR A 86 -4.68 -11.96 27.98
CA TYR A 86 -5.06 -11.87 26.58
C TYR A 86 -3.84 -11.77 25.66
N LEU A 87 -2.88 -10.89 25.96
CA LEU A 87 -1.66 -10.73 25.15
C LEU A 87 -0.83 -12.01 25.13
N ILE A 88 -0.68 -12.69 26.27
CA ILE A 88 0.03 -13.98 26.35
C ILE A 88 -0.68 -15.03 25.49
N ILE A 89 -2.01 -15.16 25.63
CA ILE A 89 -2.80 -16.13 24.85
C ILE A 89 -2.70 -15.83 23.35
N ALA A 90 -2.87 -14.57 22.96
CA ALA A 90 -2.77 -14.15 21.56
C ALA A 90 -1.37 -14.43 20.99
N TYR A 91 -0.31 -14.23 21.78
CA TYR A 91 1.06 -14.52 21.37
C TYR A 91 1.31 -16.01 21.12
N PHE A 92 0.75 -16.90 21.95
CA PHE A 92 0.99 -18.35 21.87
C PHE A 92 0.05 -19.08 20.91
N ASN A 93 -1.19 -18.61 20.75
CA ASN A 93 -2.16 -19.27 19.88
C ASN A 93 -1.98 -18.93 18.40
N GLU A 94 -1.43 -17.75 18.09
CA GLU A 94 -1.33 -17.28 16.72
C GLU A 94 -0.11 -17.89 15.99
N LYS A 95 -0.40 -18.70 14.97
CA LYS A 95 0.62 -19.40 14.19
C LYS A 95 1.30 -18.48 13.19
N ASP A 96 0.56 -17.52 12.64
CA ASP A 96 1.08 -16.52 11.71
C ASP A 96 0.94 -15.11 12.30
N LYS A 97 1.95 -14.74 13.09
CA LYS A 97 2.01 -13.44 13.77
C LYS A 97 2.03 -12.27 12.79
N ASN A 98 2.52 -12.48 11.56
CA ASN A 98 2.51 -11.47 10.51
C ASN A 98 1.10 -11.24 9.98
N ALA A 99 0.37 -12.32 9.68
CA ALA A 99 -1.01 -12.24 9.23
C ALA A 99 -1.90 -11.56 10.28
N TYR A 100 -1.69 -11.88 11.56
CA TYR A 100 -2.42 -11.28 12.67
C TYR A 100 -2.18 -9.77 12.81
N LEU A 101 -0.92 -9.31 12.77
CA LEU A 101 -0.64 -7.86 12.79
C LEU A 101 -1.18 -7.15 11.55
N LYS A 102 -1.12 -7.78 10.37
CA LYS A 102 -1.75 -7.24 9.15
C LYS A 102 -3.26 -7.13 9.29
N GLN A 103 -3.90 -8.09 9.95
CA GLN A 103 -5.33 -8.05 10.24
C GLN A 103 -5.66 -6.92 11.21
N ILE A 104 -4.90 -6.74 12.30
CA ILE A 104 -5.09 -5.62 13.23
C ILE A 104 -4.94 -4.28 12.51
N TYR A 105 -3.90 -4.12 11.69
CA TYR A 105 -3.69 -2.92 10.88
C TYR A 105 -4.88 -2.66 9.95
N LYS A 106 -5.33 -3.69 9.22
CA LYS A 106 -6.46 -3.58 8.29
C LYS A 106 -7.74 -3.18 9.03
N SER A 107 -8.06 -3.83 10.14
CA SER A 107 -9.23 -3.51 10.95
C SER A 107 -9.16 -2.08 11.49
N SER A 108 -8.00 -1.65 11.99
CA SER A 108 -7.81 -0.30 12.52
C SER A 108 -7.93 0.76 11.43
N SER A 109 -7.32 0.51 10.26
CA SER A 109 -7.41 1.41 9.11
C SER A 109 -8.84 1.51 8.58
N ASN A 110 -9.57 0.40 8.52
CA ASN A 110 -10.96 0.39 8.08
C ASN A 110 -11.84 1.17 9.06
N TYR A 111 -11.62 0.99 10.37
CA TYR A 111 -12.34 1.77 11.37
C TYR A 111 -12.05 3.26 11.24
N LEU A 112 -10.78 3.66 11.14
CA LEU A 112 -10.42 5.08 11.00
C LEU A 112 -10.92 5.75 9.71
N ASP A 113 -11.21 4.97 8.66
CA ASP A 113 -11.68 5.50 7.37
C ASP A 113 -13.22 5.56 7.24
N ASP A 114 -13.94 4.87 8.13
CA ASP A 114 -15.40 4.77 8.11
C ASP A 114 -16.05 6.01 8.76
N PRO A 115 -16.92 6.76 8.06
CA PRO A 115 -17.62 7.92 8.62
C PRO A 115 -18.50 7.61 9.84
N SER A 116 -18.90 6.35 10.05
CA SER A 116 -19.65 5.96 11.24
C SER A 116 -18.79 5.91 12.51
N SER A 117 -17.46 5.90 12.37
CA SER A 117 -16.52 5.77 13.49
C SER A 117 -16.53 6.95 14.44
N ILE A 118 -16.76 8.17 13.94
CA ILE A 118 -16.91 9.35 14.80
C ILE A 118 -18.14 9.24 15.71
N PHE A 119 -19.27 8.78 15.17
CA PHE A 119 -20.51 8.63 15.93
C PHE A 119 -20.42 7.47 16.91
N THR A 120 -19.86 6.33 16.49
CA THR A 120 -19.68 5.17 17.37
C THR A 120 -18.71 5.47 18.50
N THR A 121 -17.59 6.15 18.22
CA THR A 121 -16.63 6.60 19.26
C THR A 121 -17.28 7.62 20.20
N GLY A 122 -18.01 8.61 19.67
CA GLY A 122 -18.72 9.60 20.48
C GLY A 122 -19.76 8.96 21.40
N PHE A 123 -20.54 8.00 20.89
CA PHE A 123 -21.51 7.27 21.70
C PHE A 123 -20.85 6.39 22.77
N PHE A 124 -19.73 5.76 22.43
CA PHE A 124 -18.92 5.03 23.40
C PHE A 124 -18.42 5.94 24.53
N ILE A 125 -17.93 7.15 24.21
CA ILE A 125 -17.52 8.14 25.22
C ILE A 125 -18.68 8.45 26.18
N LEU A 126 -19.87 8.73 25.65
CA LEU A 126 -21.05 9.04 26.45
C LEU A 126 -21.43 7.88 27.38
N ILE A 127 -21.48 6.65 26.85
CA ILE A 127 -21.77 5.45 27.65
C ILE A 127 -20.70 5.23 28.71
N PHE A 128 -19.43 5.40 28.35
CA PHE A 128 -18.31 5.20 29.26
C PHE A 128 -18.41 6.15 30.46
N TYR A 129 -18.61 7.44 30.24
CA TYR A 129 -18.78 8.41 31.33
C TYR A 129 -20.05 8.15 32.14
N ALA A 130 -21.16 7.74 31.50
CA ALA A 130 -22.38 7.36 32.20
C ALA A 130 -22.17 6.14 33.10
N ALA A 131 -21.43 5.13 32.64
CA ALA A 131 -21.10 3.94 33.41
C ALA A 131 -20.17 4.27 34.60
N VAL A 132 -19.14 5.08 34.38
CA VAL A 132 -18.24 5.57 35.44
C VAL A 132 -19.02 6.33 36.51
N TYR A 133 -19.93 7.21 36.11
CA TYR A 133 -20.82 7.95 37.01
C TYR A 133 -21.74 7.01 37.81
N LEU A 134 -22.40 6.06 37.13
CA LEU A 134 -23.33 5.10 37.74
C LEU A 134 -22.63 4.17 38.75
N LEU A 135 -21.39 3.76 38.46
CA LEU A 135 -20.56 2.95 39.35
C LEU A 135 -19.86 3.78 40.44
N GLN A 136 -20.10 5.10 40.50
CA GLN A 136 -19.53 6.03 41.47
C GLN A 136 -17.99 5.95 41.55
N LEU A 137 -17.35 5.77 40.39
CA LEU A 137 -15.89 5.70 40.33
C LEU A 137 -15.28 7.11 40.45
N PRO A 138 -14.21 7.27 41.25
CA PRO A 138 -13.55 8.55 41.41
C PRO A 138 -12.94 9.02 40.09
N MET A 139 -13.19 10.28 39.73
CA MET A 139 -12.67 10.94 38.52
C MET A 139 -11.70 12.10 38.82
N THR A 140 -11.35 12.27 40.10
CA THR A 140 -10.36 13.25 40.54
C THR A 140 -8.94 12.76 40.23
N SER A 141 -8.01 13.70 40.04
CA SER A 141 -6.62 13.43 39.66
C SER A 141 -5.86 12.53 40.64
N GLU A 142 -6.26 12.49 41.91
CA GLU A 142 -5.60 11.72 42.97
C GLU A 142 -6.23 10.34 43.22
N GLY A 143 -7.46 10.10 42.77
CA GLY A 143 -8.23 8.90 43.09
C GLY A 143 -8.61 8.03 41.89
N LYS A 144 -8.39 8.51 40.66
CA LYS A 144 -8.84 7.84 39.44
C LYS A 144 -8.14 6.49 39.22
N PRO A 145 -8.89 5.39 38.95
CA PRO A 145 -8.28 4.11 38.61
C PRO A 145 -7.47 4.22 37.30
N ILE A 146 -6.35 3.49 37.24
CA ILE A 146 -5.42 3.52 36.09
C ILE A 146 -6.14 3.03 34.82
N SER A 147 -6.96 2.00 34.93
CA SER A 147 -7.77 1.46 33.83
C SER A 147 -8.68 2.53 33.22
N ILE A 148 -9.39 3.30 34.05
CA ILE A 148 -10.26 4.39 33.61
C ILE A 148 -9.45 5.49 32.94
N TYR A 149 -8.28 5.86 33.51
CA TYR A 149 -7.38 6.84 32.91
C TYR A 149 -6.88 6.40 31.52
N LEU A 150 -6.46 5.14 31.37
CA LEU A 150 -5.96 4.60 30.10
C LEU A 150 -7.05 4.54 29.04
N ILE A 151 -8.24 4.06 29.39
CA ILE A 151 -9.39 3.97 28.47
C ILE A 151 -9.81 5.39 28.04
N GLU A 152 -9.97 6.31 28.98
CA GLU A 152 -10.34 7.70 28.67
C GLU A 152 -9.33 8.35 27.72
N THR A 153 -8.03 8.26 28.06
CA THR A 153 -6.96 8.87 27.24
C THR A 153 -6.95 8.26 25.84
N PHE A 154 -7.02 6.94 25.74
CA PHE A 154 -7.03 6.24 24.45
C PHE A 154 -8.20 6.66 23.58
N VAL A 155 -9.40 6.73 24.15
CA VAL A 155 -10.63 7.03 23.41
C VAL A 155 -10.66 8.50 22.95
N TRP A 156 -10.19 9.45 23.78
CA TRP A 156 -10.07 10.85 23.36
C TRP A 156 -9.02 11.06 22.27
N VAL A 157 -7.86 10.42 22.40
CA VAL A 157 -6.83 10.45 21.34
C VAL A 157 -7.38 9.87 20.05
N LEU A 158 -8.07 8.73 20.11
CA LEU A 158 -8.71 8.11 18.96
C LEU A 158 -9.76 9.02 18.33
N PHE A 159 -10.62 9.66 19.14
CA PHE A 159 -11.64 10.59 18.66
C PHE A 159 -11.04 11.80 17.93
N VAL A 160 -9.95 12.37 18.46
CA VAL A 160 -9.22 13.47 17.80
C VAL A 160 -8.58 13.01 16.50
N ILE A 161 -7.99 11.81 16.46
CA ILE A 161 -7.43 11.23 15.23
C ILE A 161 -8.52 11.06 14.16
N ILE A 162 -9.69 10.52 14.53
CA ILE A 162 -10.82 10.35 13.62
C ILE A 162 -11.28 11.71 13.09
N LEU A 163 -11.49 12.70 13.97
CA LEU A 163 -11.85 14.07 13.58
C LEU A 163 -10.85 14.66 12.58
N PHE A 164 -9.56 14.45 12.82
CA PHE A 164 -8.50 14.90 11.92
C PHE A 164 -8.57 14.20 10.55
N ILE A 165 -8.73 12.88 10.53
CA ILE A 165 -8.85 12.12 9.28
C ILE A 165 -10.10 12.53 8.50
N ASP A 166 -11.24 12.65 9.16
CA ASP A 166 -12.51 13.07 8.57
C ASP A 166 -12.42 14.51 8.01
N PHE A 167 -11.75 15.42 8.71
CA PHE A 167 -11.50 16.77 8.19
C PHE A 167 -10.73 16.72 6.87
N PHE A 168 -9.63 15.98 6.80
CA PHE A 168 -8.88 15.87 5.55
C PHE A 168 -9.68 15.20 4.44
N LYS A 169 -10.44 14.16 4.77
CA LYS A 169 -11.25 13.41 3.80
C LYS A 169 -12.41 14.23 3.25
N TYR A 170 -13.23 14.81 4.13
CA TYR A 170 -14.49 15.45 3.74
C TYR A 170 -14.36 16.96 3.49
N VAL A 171 -13.41 17.65 4.13
CA VAL A 171 -13.20 19.10 3.91
C VAL A 171 -12.14 19.34 2.85
N LEU A 172 -11.02 18.62 2.90
CA LEU A 172 -9.90 18.82 1.96
C LEU A 172 -9.95 17.88 0.75
N GLY A 173 -10.81 16.85 0.75
CA GLY A 173 -10.88 15.86 -0.32
C GLY A 173 -9.66 14.94 -0.40
N VAL A 174 -8.88 14.84 0.69
CA VAL A 174 -7.62 14.09 0.76
C VAL A 174 -7.77 12.90 1.71
N SER A 175 -7.59 11.68 1.20
CA SER A 175 -7.59 10.47 2.02
C SER A 175 -6.21 10.21 2.66
N ILE A 176 -6.09 10.49 3.96
CA ILE A 176 -4.86 10.21 4.73
C ILE A 176 -4.62 8.70 4.84
N THR A 177 -5.67 7.90 5.00
CA THR A 177 -5.58 6.44 5.14
C THR A 177 -5.00 5.80 3.86
N GLU A 178 -5.37 6.33 2.70
CA GLU A 178 -4.76 5.96 1.42
C GLU A 178 -3.29 6.39 1.32
N MET A 179 -2.93 7.58 1.78
CA MET A 179 -1.54 8.03 1.81
C MET A 179 -0.68 7.12 2.69
N ILE A 180 -1.14 6.79 3.89
CA ILE A 180 -0.42 5.92 4.82
C ILE A 180 -0.28 4.50 4.24
N SER A 181 -1.33 3.95 3.62
CA SER A 181 -1.25 2.63 2.99
C SER A 181 -0.25 2.59 1.81
N LYS A 182 -0.11 3.68 1.06
CA LYS A 182 0.89 3.82 -0.01
C LYS A 182 2.33 3.81 0.49
N ILE A 183 2.59 4.20 1.74
CA ILE A 183 3.96 4.23 2.29
C ILE A 183 4.53 2.81 2.48
N LYS A 184 3.71 1.75 2.42
CA LYS A 184 4.15 0.33 2.50
C LYS A 184 5.16 0.08 3.62
N LEU A 185 4.97 0.73 4.78
CA LEU A 185 5.91 0.68 5.92
C LEU A 185 6.25 -0.76 6.31
N TRP A 186 5.25 -1.65 6.27
CA TRP A 186 5.37 -3.06 6.60
C TRP A 186 6.00 -3.93 5.52
N ASP A 187 5.88 -3.56 4.23
CA ASP A 187 6.45 -4.34 3.12
C ASP A 187 7.91 -3.96 2.82
N LYS A 188 8.42 -2.87 3.40
CA LYS A 188 9.81 -2.41 3.28
C LYS A 188 10.75 -3.00 4.34
N ILE A 189 10.25 -3.85 5.23
CA ILE A 189 11.08 -4.53 6.24
C ILE A 189 11.83 -5.69 5.56
N PRO A 190 13.17 -5.76 5.67
CA PRO A 190 13.94 -6.83 5.04
C PRO A 190 13.51 -8.20 5.57
N VAL A 191 13.10 -9.07 4.64
CA VAL A 191 12.92 -10.51 4.86
C VAL A 191 14.30 -11.12 5.11
N ASP A 192 14.35 -12.10 6.00
CA ASP A 192 15.53 -12.65 6.66
C ASP A 192 16.81 -12.84 5.82
N ALA A 193 17.94 -12.83 6.51
CA ALA A 193 19.27 -13.13 5.98
C ALA A 193 19.49 -14.63 5.69
N SER A 194 18.44 -15.39 5.38
CA SER A 194 18.54 -16.80 5.00
C SER A 194 18.03 -17.11 3.60
N GLY A 195 17.54 -16.13 2.84
CA GLY A 195 17.29 -16.31 1.40
C GLY A 195 16.31 -17.44 1.05
N ASN A 196 15.58 -17.94 2.04
CA ASN A 196 14.53 -18.92 1.82
C ASN A 196 13.21 -18.16 1.80
N LEU A 197 12.73 -17.91 0.58
CA LEU A 197 11.33 -17.62 0.32
C LEU A 197 10.50 -18.56 1.22
N ALA A 198 9.76 -17.99 2.16
CA ALA A 198 8.68 -18.70 2.81
C ALA A 198 7.88 -19.35 1.67
N LYS A 199 7.98 -20.67 1.56
CA LYS A 199 7.15 -21.45 0.65
C LYS A 199 5.73 -21.14 1.06
N LYS A 200 5.12 -20.22 0.32
CA LYS A 200 3.68 -20.06 0.27
C LYS A 200 3.20 -21.44 -0.18
N LYS A 201 2.64 -22.21 0.76
CA LYS A 201 1.77 -23.31 0.37
C LYS A 201 0.59 -22.63 -0.30
N ASP A 202 0.64 -22.56 -1.62
CA ASP A 202 -0.48 -22.16 -2.45
C ASP A 202 -1.59 -23.18 -2.24
N ALA A 203 -2.42 -22.92 -1.24
CA ALA A 203 -3.77 -23.45 -1.18
C ALA A 203 -4.64 -22.57 -2.09
N SER A 204 -4.43 -22.70 -3.40
CA SER A 204 -5.43 -22.32 -4.39
C SER A 204 -5.13 -23.06 -5.68
N ASN A 205 -5.78 -24.20 -5.87
CA ASN A 205 -5.97 -24.83 -7.17
C ASN A 205 -6.90 -23.97 -8.06
N ASN A 206 -6.61 -22.68 -8.18
CA ASN A 206 -7.14 -21.89 -9.27
C ASN A 206 -6.16 -22.02 -10.42
N VAL A 207 -6.51 -22.89 -11.36
CA VAL A 207 -5.98 -22.91 -12.71
C VAL A 207 -6.18 -21.50 -13.28
N VAL A 208 -5.16 -20.65 -13.13
CA VAL A 208 -5.01 -19.46 -13.96
C VAL A 208 -4.79 -20.00 -15.37
N PRO A 209 -5.61 -19.63 -16.37
CA PRO A 209 -5.31 -19.97 -17.74
C PRO A 209 -3.92 -19.42 -18.05
N LYS A 210 -2.98 -20.29 -18.39
CA LYS A 210 -1.74 -19.89 -19.06
C LYS A 210 -2.16 -19.23 -20.37
N VAL A 211 -2.30 -17.91 -20.36
CA VAL A 211 -2.30 -17.13 -21.59
C VAL A 211 -0.85 -16.80 -21.87
N ASP A 212 -0.40 -17.21 -23.05
CA ASP A 212 0.98 -17.24 -23.46
C ASP A 212 1.53 -15.81 -23.69
N ALA A 213 2.07 -15.22 -22.62
CA ALA A 213 2.79 -13.95 -22.67
C ALA A 213 4.08 -14.01 -23.53
N SER A 214 4.47 -15.20 -24.02
CA SER A 214 5.58 -15.36 -24.97
C SER A 214 5.28 -14.73 -26.33
N SER A 215 4.00 -14.52 -26.67
CA SER A 215 3.61 -13.85 -27.92
C SER A 215 3.93 -12.34 -27.97
N CYS A 216 4.27 -11.74 -26.82
CA CYS A 216 4.53 -10.30 -26.70
C CYS A 216 6.02 -9.96 -26.57
N LEU A 217 6.89 -10.96 -26.51
CA LEU A 217 8.34 -10.81 -26.38
C LEU A 217 9.04 -10.86 -27.74
N VAL A 218 8.48 -10.22 -28.77
CA VAL A 218 9.15 -10.13 -30.07
C VAL A 218 10.32 -9.14 -29.95
N ASN A 219 11.53 -9.69 -29.99
CA ASN A 219 12.85 -9.04 -29.97
C ASN A 219 13.21 -8.25 -28.70
N LEU A 220 13.64 -8.98 -27.66
CA LEU A 220 14.34 -8.46 -26.47
C LEU A 220 15.77 -7.93 -26.76
N GLU A 221 16.18 -7.86 -28.02
CA GLU A 221 17.40 -7.15 -28.43
C GLU A 221 17.05 -5.89 -29.22
N SER A 222 16.32 -4.96 -28.62
CA SER A 222 16.24 -3.60 -29.15
C SER A 222 17.60 -2.93 -28.92
N THR A 223 18.44 -2.94 -29.95
CA THR A 223 19.68 -2.14 -30.01
C THR A 223 19.39 -0.68 -30.38
N THR A 224 18.12 -0.35 -30.62
CA THR A 224 17.68 0.95 -31.12
C THR A 224 17.05 1.79 -30.03
N ASP A 225 17.42 3.06 -29.97
CA ASP A 225 16.83 4.02 -29.04
C ASP A 225 15.33 4.19 -29.29
N GLU A 226 14.55 4.14 -28.21
CA GLU A 226 13.11 4.31 -28.22
C GLU A 226 12.66 5.25 -27.09
N VAL A 227 11.41 5.70 -27.16
CA VAL A 227 10.79 6.46 -26.06
C VAL A 227 10.17 5.48 -25.07
N PHE A 228 10.46 5.68 -23.79
CA PHE A 228 9.80 4.97 -22.70
C PHE A 228 9.37 5.93 -21.58
N ASN A 229 8.31 5.57 -20.86
CA ASN A 229 7.74 6.38 -19.79
C ASN A 229 7.99 5.73 -18.42
N VAL A 230 8.50 6.51 -17.49
CA VAL A 230 8.59 6.18 -16.06
C VAL A 230 7.30 6.64 -15.37
N SER A 231 6.55 5.72 -14.76
CA SER A 231 5.12 5.90 -14.50
C SER A 231 4.70 6.20 -13.05
N ASN A 232 5.64 6.32 -12.10
CA ASN A 232 5.34 6.52 -10.67
C ASN A 232 4.86 7.94 -10.30
N ASN A 233 5.02 8.93 -11.19
CA ASN A 233 4.58 10.31 -10.98
C ASN A 233 5.18 11.01 -9.75
N GLU A 234 6.48 10.79 -9.48
CA GLU A 234 7.15 11.30 -8.28
C GLU A 234 8.13 12.45 -8.55
N TYR A 235 8.33 12.83 -9.81
CA TYR A 235 9.48 13.65 -10.23
C TYR A 235 9.05 15.05 -10.66
N THR A 236 9.80 16.05 -10.21
CA THR A 236 9.72 17.43 -10.74
C THR A 236 10.48 17.55 -12.06
N PHE A 237 10.32 18.65 -12.79
CA PHE A 237 11.07 18.87 -14.04
C PHE A 237 12.59 18.85 -13.81
N ASN A 238 13.05 19.38 -12.68
CA ASN A 238 14.47 19.40 -12.32
C ASN A 238 15.03 17.98 -12.06
N ASP A 239 14.18 17.06 -11.59
CA ASP A 239 14.57 15.66 -11.36
C ASP A 239 14.59 14.86 -12.68
N ALA A 240 13.78 15.26 -13.66
CA ALA A 240 13.45 14.48 -14.85
C ALA A 240 14.69 14.08 -15.67
N ALA A 241 15.65 14.99 -15.85
CA ALA A 241 16.90 14.69 -16.55
C ALA A 241 17.76 13.65 -15.82
N ALA A 242 17.79 13.70 -14.48
CA ALA A 242 18.51 12.72 -13.66
C ALA A 242 17.86 11.34 -13.73
N VAL A 243 16.52 11.28 -13.76
CA VAL A 243 15.78 10.01 -13.92
C VAL A 243 16.14 9.32 -15.23
N CYS A 244 16.15 10.03 -16.37
CA CYS A 244 16.56 9.42 -17.63
C CYS A 244 18.02 8.97 -17.64
N LYS A 245 18.90 9.72 -16.95
CA LYS A 245 20.32 9.38 -16.85
C LYS A 245 20.58 8.05 -16.12
N ILE A 246 19.70 7.63 -15.21
CA ILE A 246 19.77 6.29 -14.56
C ILE A 246 19.74 5.16 -15.61
N TYR A 247 19.08 5.39 -16.73
CA TYR A 247 18.91 4.45 -17.83
C TYR A 247 19.81 4.76 -19.03
N ASP A 248 20.88 5.54 -18.84
CA ASP A 248 21.75 6.04 -19.93
C ASP A 248 20.95 6.74 -21.06
N ALA A 249 19.81 7.33 -20.70
CA ALA A 249 18.87 7.99 -21.62
C ALA A 249 18.81 9.51 -21.37
N LYS A 250 18.17 10.23 -22.30
CA LYS A 250 17.89 11.67 -22.18
C LYS A 250 16.40 11.93 -22.10
N LEU A 251 15.99 13.14 -21.72
CA LEU A 251 14.60 13.55 -21.86
C LEU A 251 14.17 13.44 -23.32
N ALA A 252 13.01 12.83 -23.55
CA ALA A 252 12.47 12.69 -24.89
C ALA A 252 11.99 14.05 -25.42
N THR A 253 12.27 14.34 -26.69
CA THR A 253 11.72 15.51 -27.39
C THR A 253 10.29 15.22 -27.87
N TYR A 254 9.53 16.27 -28.20
CA TYR A 254 8.20 16.12 -28.79
C TYR A 254 8.24 15.22 -30.05
N ASP A 255 9.17 15.46 -30.97
CA ASP A 255 9.31 14.68 -32.21
C ASP A 255 9.56 13.18 -31.97
N GLN A 256 10.31 12.84 -30.91
CA GLN A 256 10.56 11.46 -30.53
C GLN A 256 9.29 10.80 -29.99
N ILE A 257 8.53 11.52 -29.16
CA ILE A 257 7.25 11.07 -28.60
C ILE A 257 6.20 10.90 -29.72
N GLU A 258 6.16 11.84 -30.67
CA GLU A 258 5.28 11.77 -31.83
C GLU A 258 5.62 10.56 -32.73
N LYS A 259 6.91 10.31 -32.98
CA LYS A 259 7.35 9.08 -33.68
C LYS A 259 6.97 7.81 -32.93
N ALA A 260 7.04 7.81 -31.59
CA ALA A 260 6.60 6.68 -30.78
C ALA A 260 5.08 6.47 -30.93
N TYR A 261 4.28 7.54 -30.87
CA TYR A 261 2.84 7.48 -31.13
C TYR A 261 2.49 6.94 -32.51
N GLN A 262 3.18 7.40 -33.57
CA GLN A 262 2.99 6.90 -34.94
C GLN A 262 3.27 5.40 -35.06
N LYS A 263 4.14 4.86 -34.21
CA LYS A 263 4.46 3.42 -34.10
C LYS A 263 3.55 2.66 -33.13
N GLY A 264 2.48 3.28 -32.63
CA GLY A 264 1.52 2.65 -31.72
C GLY A 264 1.81 2.87 -30.23
N GLY A 265 2.77 3.72 -29.88
CA GLY A 265 3.06 4.07 -28.49
C GLY A 265 1.85 4.68 -27.79
N GLU A 266 1.51 4.13 -26.62
CA GLU A 266 0.50 4.67 -25.71
C GLU A 266 0.84 4.27 -24.27
N TRP A 267 0.78 5.24 -23.36
CA TRP A 267 1.01 4.96 -21.94
C TRP A 267 0.07 5.69 -20.98
N CYS A 268 -0.71 6.67 -21.45
CA CYS A 268 -1.76 7.34 -20.66
C CYS A 268 -1.24 7.89 -19.32
N ASN A 269 0.00 8.37 -19.30
CA ASN A 269 0.64 8.88 -18.10
C ASN A 269 1.50 10.10 -18.44
N TYR A 270 1.27 11.25 -17.79
CA TYR A 270 2.06 12.45 -18.00
C TYR A 270 3.53 12.18 -17.69
N GLY A 271 4.41 12.52 -18.62
CA GLY A 271 5.85 12.44 -18.44
C GLY A 271 6.53 13.77 -18.77
N TRP A 272 7.37 14.26 -17.85
CA TRP A 272 8.30 15.34 -18.14
C TRP A 272 9.15 14.97 -19.36
N SER A 273 9.25 15.91 -20.28
CA SER A 273 9.86 15.82 -21.60
C SER A 273 10.75 17.07 -21.81
N ASP A 274 11.55 17.07 -22.86
CA ASP A 274 12.46 18.17 -23.15
C ASP A 274 11.71 19.52 -23.27
N GLY A 275 12.34 20.61 -22.81
CA GLY A 275 11.75 21.96 -22.84
C GLY A 275 10.65 22.25 -21.79
N GLN A 276 10.67 21.57 -20.62
CA GLN A 276 9.66 21.73 -19.56
C GLN A 276 8.24 21.43 -20.05
N MET A 277 8.14 20.42 -20.90
CA MET A 277 6.88 19.92 -21.41
C MET A 277 6.47 18.66 -20.64
N ALA A 278 5.18 18.44 -20.46
CA ALA A 278 4.66 17.16 -19.96
C ALA A 278 3.72 16.56 -21.02
N PHE A 279 4.09 15.41 -21.56
CA PHE A 279 3.36 14.77 -22.66
C PHE A 279 2.98 13.32 -22.38
N PHE A 280 1.90 12.87 -23.01
CA PHE A 280 1.57 11.45 -23.12
C PHE A 280 0.77 11.15 -24.42
N PRO A 281 1.07 10.05 -25.13
CA PRO A 281 0.35 9.63 -26.32
C PRO A 281 -0.84 8.72 -25.98
N THR A 282 -1.91 8.87 -26.76
CA THR A 282 -3.11 8.02 -26.70
C THR A 282 -3.56 7.61 -28.10
N GLN A 283 -3.65 6.31 -28.35
CA GLN A 283 -4.12 5.77 -29.64
C GLN A 283 -5.63 5.99 -29.84
N LYS A 284 -6.02 6.23 -31.10
CA LYS A 284 -7.42 6.41 -31.49
C LYS A 284 -8.29 5.20 -31.11
N SER A 285 -7.77 3.99 -31.29
CA SER A 285 -8.45 2.74 -30.96
C SER A 285 -8.76 2.61 -29.46
N THR A 286 -7.81 2.98 -28.59
CA THR A 286 -7.99 3.01 -27.13
C THR A 286 -9.02 4.06 -26.74
N TRP A 287 -8.91 5.28 -27.29
CA TRP A 287 -9.88 6.34 -27.05
C TRP A 287 -11.31 5.95 -27.47
N ASP A 288 -11.49 5.34 -28.65
CA ASP A 288 -12.81 4.91 -29.15
C ASP A 288 -13.45 3.85 -28.25
N LYS A 289 -12.66 3.00 -27.58
CA LYS A 289 -13.14 2.05 -26.57
C LYS A 289 -13.59 2.80 -25.31
N LEU A 290 -12.77 3.73 -24.81
CA LEU A 290 -13.08 4.54 -23.62
C LEU A 290 -14.35 5.38 -23.80
N GLN A 291 -14.63 5.89 -25.00
CA GLN A 291 -15.87 6.62 -25.27
C GLN A 291 -17.14 5.79 -25.11
N LYS A 292 -17.04 4.46 -25.30
CA LYS A 292 -18.16 3.52 -25.16
C LYS A 292 -18.36 3.05 -23.73
N THR A 293 -17.40 3.31 -22.84
CA THR A 293 -17.45 2.95 -21.44
C THR A 293 -17.98 4.12 -20.60
N PRO A 294 -19.17 4.02 -19.99
CA PRO A 294 -19.65 5.03 -19.04
C PRO A 294 -18.61 5.29 -17.94
N ASN A 295 -18.47 6.54 -17.50
CA ASN A 295 -17.51 7.00 -16.48
C ASN A 295 -16.01 6.99 -16.86
N HIS A 296 -15.62 6.40 -17.99
CA HIS A 296 -14.20 6.34 -18.43
C HIS A 296 -13.90 7.16 -19.70
N LYS A 297 -14.87 7.96 -20.17
CA LYS A 297 -14.75 8.74 -21.42
C LYS A 297 -13.62 9.76 -21.43
N ASN A 298 -13.22 10.23 -20.25
CA ASN A 298 -12.19 11.27 -20.10
C ASN A 298 -10.82 10.69 -19.72
N ASP A 299 -10.73 9.37 -19.55
CA ASP A 299 -9.46 8.71 -19.28
C ASP A 299 -8.56 8.84 -20.51
N CYS A 300 -7.25 9.00 -20.27
CA CYS A 300 -6.25 9.07 -21.33
C CYS A 300 -6.44 10.21 -22.36
N GLY A 301 -7.15 11.28 -22.03
CA GLY A 301 -7.23 12.48 -22.87
C GLY A 301 -7.85 12.22 -24.26
N ARG A 302 -7.25 12.79 -25.31
CA ARG A 302 -7.73 12.73 -26.70
C ARG A 302 -6.77 11.89 -27.57
N PRO A 303 -7.19 11.41 -28.75
CA PRO A 303 -6.27 10.78 -29.69
C PRO A 303 -5.12 11.71 -30.07
N GLY A 304 -3.88 11.21 -30.05
CA GLY A 304 -2.67 11.99 -30.36
C GLY A 304 -1.76 12.20 -29.16
N ILE A 305 -0.89 13.22 -29.25
CA ILE A 305 0.00 13.64 -28.17
C ILE A 305 -0.73 14.68 -27.31
N ASN A 306 -0.99 14.33 -26.05
CA ASN A 306 -1.66 15.19 -25.09
C ASN A 306 -0.64 15.86 -24.16
N GLY A 307 -0.99 17.04 -23.65
CA GLY A 307 -0.17 17.80 -22.72
C GLY A 307 0.50 19.01 -23.37
N GLY A 308 1.53 19.55 -22.73
CA GLY A 308 2.17 20.79 -23.17
C GLY A 308 3.09 21.39 -22.09
N TYR A 309 3.36 22.69 -22.23
CA TYR A 309 4.22 23.42 -21.30
C TYR A 309 3.55 23.54 -19.94
N ILE A 310 4.30 23.23 -18.88
CA ILE A 310 3.82 23.34 -17.51
C ILE A 310 4.63 24.43 -16.81
N ALA A 311 3.97 25.53 -16.49
CA ALA A 311 4.63 26.71 -15.91
C ALA A 311 5.25 26.44 -14.53
N ASN A 312 4.70 25.48 -13.78
CA ASN A 312 5.22 25.10 -12.47
C ASN A 312 6.16 23.88 -12.60
N PRO A 313 7.50 24.05 -12.50
CA PRO A 313 8.45 22.94 -12.58
C PRO A 313 8.32 21.93 -11.45
N TYR A 314 7.69 22.30 -10.33
CA TYR A 314 7.60 21.48 -9.13
C TYR A 314 6.42 20.49 -9.14
N VAL A 315 5.61 20.49 -10.21
CA VAL A 315 4.56 19.47 -10.37
C VAL A 315 5.20 18.10 -10.51
N LYS A 316 4.63 17.11 -9.82
CA LYS A 316 5.13 15.74 -9.87
C LYS A 316 4.46 14.97 -10.99
N PHE A 317 5.26 14.55 -11.96
CA PHE A 317 4.86 13.71 -13.07
C PHE A 317 5.84 12.55 -13.24
N GLY A 318 5.50 11.65 -14.15
CA GLY A 318 6.43 10.66 -14.66
C GLY A 318 7.51 11.34 -15.50
N VAL A 319 8.29 10.54 -16.22
CA VAL A 319 9.33 11.06 -17.12
C VAL A 319 9.31 10.30 -18.43
N ASN A 320 9.32 11.02 -19.55
CA ASN A 320 9.52 10.45 -20.88
C ASN A 320 11.02 10.50 -21.19
N CYS A 321 11.63 9.32 -21.35
CA CYS A 321 13.03 9.17 -21.67
C CYS A 321 13.21 8.61 -23.08
N TYR A 322 14.31 8.99 -23.73
CA TYR A 322 14.72 8.49 -25.03
C TYR A 322 16.13 7.90 -24.93
N GLY A 323 16.23 6.62 -25.28
CA GLY A 323 17.46 5.83 -25.22
C GLY A 323 17.16 4.34 -25.28
N LYS A 324 18.12 3.50 -24.90
CA LYS A 324 17.90 2.07 -24.79
C LYS A 324 16.98 1.76 -23.61
N LYS A 325 15.77 1.30 -23.91
CA LYS A 325 14.79 0.93 -22.89
C LYS A 325 15.28 -0.28 -22.09
N PRO A 326 15.18 -0.26 -20.74
CA PRO A 326 15.58 -1.38 -19.90
C PRO A 326 14.67 -2.60 -20.12
N ASP A 327 15.22 -3.79 -19.87
CA ASP A 327 14.47 -5.03 -19.91
C ASP A 327 13.35 -5.03 -18.86
N PRO A 328 12.15 -5.55 -19.19
CA PRO A 328 11.02 -5.54 -18.27
C PRO A 328 11.27 -6.47 -17.07
N ASN A 329 10.94 -5.99 -15.87
CA ASN A 329 10.89 -6.84 -14.68
C ASN A 329 9.55 -7.61 -14.59
N LYS A 330 9.41 -8.49 -13.59
CA LYS A 330 8.19 -9.29 -13.39
C LYS A 330 6.93 -8.44 -13.23
N ASP A 331 7.01 -7.32 -12.52
CA ASP A 331 5.87 -6.42 -12.30
C ASP A 331 5.48 -5.69 -13.59
N ASP A 332 6.46 -5.31 -14.41
CA ASP A 332 6.22 -4.70 -15.72
C ASP A 332 5.47 -5.66 -16.65
N LEU A 333 5.85 -6.94 -16.65
CA LEU A 333 5.16 -7.99 -17.41
C LEU A 333 3.72 -8.21 -16.92
N VAL A 334 3.49 -8.19 -15.61
CA VAL A 334 2.14 -8.28 -15.03
C VAL A 334 1.28 -7.09 -15.47
N LYS A 335 1.83 -5.86 -15.40
CA LYS A 335 1.13 -4.65 -15.86
C LYS A 335 0.83 -4.68 -17.36
N LEU A 336 1.79 -5.15 -18.16
CA LEU A 336 1.60 -5.32 -19.61
C LEU A 336 0.44 -6.28 -19.91
N ASN A 337 0.44 -7.46 -19.29
CA ASN A 337 -0.62 -8.45 -19.46
C ASN A 337 -1.99 -7.96 -18.96
N ALA A 338 -2.02 -7.19 -17.88
CA ALA A 338 -3.25 -6.57 -17.40
C ALA A 338 -3.81 -5.57 -18.42
N LYS A 339 -2.96 -4.68 -18.97
CA LYS A 339 -3.36 -3.68 -19.97
C LYS A 339 -3.94 -4.28 -21.26
N GLN A 340 -3.56 -5.50 -21.63
CA GLN A 340 -4.12 -6.19 -22.80
C GLN A 340 -5.61 -6.51 -22.66
N ASN A 341 -6.04 -6.84 -21.44
CA ASN A 341 -7.41 -7.30 -21.17
C ASN A 341 -8.27 -6.22 -20.51
N THR A 342 -7.66 -5.24 -19.85
CA THR A 342 -8.36 -4.17 -19.12
C THR A 342 -7.66 -2.83 -19.35
N LEU A 343 -8.36 -1.89 -20.00
CA LEU A 343 -7.82 -0.54 -20.29
C LEU A 343 -7.77 0.36 -19.06
N TYR A 344 -8.59 0.08 -18.05
CA TYR A 344 -8.71 0.84 -16.81
C TYR A 344 -8.91 -0.12 -15.62
N PRO A 345 -8.60 0.31 -14.39
CA PRO A 345 -8.92 -0.46 -13.19
C PRO A 345 -10.45 -0.56 -13.02
N LYS A 346 -10.98 -1.78 -12.92
CA LYS A 346 -12.41 -1.99 -12.70
C LYS A 346 -12.81 -1.49 -11.30
N SER A 347 -13.98 -0.86 -11.22
CA SER A 347 -14.60 -0.50 -9.95
C SER A 347 -14.95 -1.74 -9.13
N ALA A 348 -15.11 -1.58 -7.81
CA ALA A 348 -15.53 -2.68 -6.94
C ALA A 348 -16.87 -3.29 -7.37
N GLU A 349 -17.80 -2.45 -7.86
CA GLU A 349 -19.10 -2.87 -8.39
C GLU A 349 -18.97 -3.71 -9.66
N GLU A 350 -18.10 -3.31 -10.60
CA GLU A 350 -17.83 -4.08 -11.82
C GLU A 350 -17.17 -5.43 -11.50
N ILE A 351 -16.24 -5.46 -10.54
CA ILE A 351 -15.60 -6.70 -10.06
C ILE A 351 -16.67 -7.63 -9.47
N GLU A 352 -17.53 -7.13 -8.59
CA GLU A 352 -18.61 -7.91 -7.99
C GLU A 352 -19.62 -8.42 -9.03
N MET A 353 -19.98 -7.57 -10.00
CA MET A 353 -20.87 -7.93 -11.10
C MET A 353 -20.28 -9.02 -11.98
N GLU A 354 -18.99 -8.94 -12.32
CA GLU A 354 -18.30 -9.97 -13.09
C GLU A 354 -18.17 -11.29 -12.34
N GLU A 355 -17.92 -11.26 -11.03
CA GLU A 355 -17.92 -12.45 -10.18
C GLU A 355 -19.31 -13.11 -10.13
N LYS A 356 -20.38 -12.32 -10.02
CA LYS A 356 -21.77 -12.80 -10.12
C LYS A 356 -22.05 -13.43 -11.50
N ILE A 357 -21.69 -12.75 -12.59
CA ILE A 357 -21.86 -13.26 -13.96
C ILE A 357 -21.08 -14.58 -14.14
N LYS A 358 -19.83 -14.66 -13.66
CA LYS A 358 -19.01 -15.87 -13.74
C LYS A 358 -19.65 -17.03 -12.97
N THR A 359 -20.23 -16.76 -11.81
CA THR A 359 -20.94 -17.74 -10.99
C THR A 359 -22.21 -18.24 -11.68
N TRP A 360 -22.94 -17.33 -12.34
CA TRP A 360 -24.17 -17.66 -13.05
C TRP A 360 -23.92 -18.31 -14.41
N LYS A 361 -22.79 -18.06 -15.07
CA LYS A 361 -22.50 -18.51 -16.45
C LYS A 361 -22.75 -20.00 -16.69
N ASN A 362 -22.50 -20.85 -15.69
CA ASN A 362 -22.72 -22.30 -15.80
C ASN A 362 -24.11 -22.75 -15.33
N ASN A 363 -24.89 -21.85 -14.72
CA ASN A 363 -26.16 -22.14 -14.04
C ASN A 363 -27.37 -21.41 -14.64
N VAL A 364 -27.18 -20.41 -15.51
CA VAL A 364 -28.29 -19.75 -16.23
C VAL A 364 -28.81 -20.67 -17.32
N ARG A 365 -30.13 -20.87 -17.35
CA ARG A 365 -30.83 -21.56 -18.44
C ARG A 365 -31.66 -20.57 -19.24
N ILE A 366 -31.64 -20.71 -20.56
CA ILE A 366 -32.40 -19.88 -21.49
C ILE A 366 -33.63 -20.70 -21.92
N ASN A 367 -34.82 -20.09 -21.85
CA ASN A 367 -36.04 -20.71 -22.35
C ASN A 367 -36.09 -20.64 -23.88
N SER A 368 -36.75 -21.62 -24.50
CA SER A 368 -37.03 -21.56 -25.93
C SER A 368 -37.98 -20.40 -26.25
N TYR A 369 -37.86 -19.82 -27.45
CA TYR A 369 -38.75 -18.77 -27.93
C TYR A 369 -40.23 -19.17 -27.85
N ASN A 370 -40.54 -20.43 -28.15
CA ASN A 370 -41.84 -21.04 -27.87
C ASN A 370 -41.70 -22.58 -27.77
N ASN A 371 -42.83 -23.28 -27.73
CA ASN A 371 -42.88 -24.74 -27.61
C ASN A 371 -42.37 -25.51 -28.85
N LYS A 372 -42.02 -24.80 -29.93
CA LYS A 372 -41.61 -25.38 -31.23
C LYS A 372 -40.28 -24.84 -31.76
N LYS A 373 -39.82 -23.67 -31.31
CA LYS A 373 -38.61 -22.99 -31.82
C LYS A 373 -37.75 -22.48 -30.68
N TRP A 374 -36.43 -22.66 -30.81
CA TRP A 374 -35.44 -22.14 -29.87
C TRP A 374 -35.26 -20.62 -30.00
N SER A 375 -35.18 -20.10 -31.22
CA SER A 375 -35.00 -18.68 -31.57
C SER A 375 -36.14 -18.18 -32.48
N GLN A 376 -36.41 -16.88 -32.47
CA GLN A 376 -37.34 -16.22 -33.41
C GLN A 376 -36.74 -16.00 -34.80
N TYR A 377 -35.41 -16.10 -34.91
CA TYR A 377 -34.60 -15.99 -36.12
C TYR A 377 -33.95 -17.31 -36.48
#